data_AF-A0A9X3YU15-F1
#
_entry.id   AF-A0A9X3YU15-F1
#
_cell.length_a   1.000
_cell.length_b   1.000
_cell.length_c   1.000
_cell.angle_alpha   90.00
_cell.angle_beta   90.00
_cell.angle_gamma   90.00
#
_symmetry.space_group_name_H-M   'P 1'
#
loop_
_entity.id
_entity.type
_entity.pdbx_description
1 polymer ?
#
loop_
_entity_poly.entity_id
_entity_poly.type
_entity_poly.pdbx_seq_one_letter_code
_entity_poly.pdbx_strand_id
1 'polypeptide(L)'
;MHVTDVDLGFVHINPYVLAALIAALASITVNGFFAFLIAMRSARVNFQNNRTLQNDIEEIRKNNFNELEKIRSDHEKEVATLKSQLQIKEAKEIDKHARRQNERERQRADRLELIERLRAKLVTLEPEFRRALGLTPQATDDEVIDVAHRVFGQYSDLRELMGKLRGKIRASHYRKVDV
;
A
#
# COMPACT_ATOMS: atom_id res chain seq x y z
N MET A 1 -71.99 101.21 -26.70
CA MET A 1 -70.56 100.99 -26.43
C MET A 1 -70.34 99.48 -26.50
N HIS A 2 -69.39 99.05 -27.34
CA HIS A 2 -69.06 97.64 -27.62
C HIS A 2 -68.62 96.87 -26.36
N VAL A 3 -68.65 95.53 -26.47
CA VAL A 3 -67.60 94.54 -26.10
C VAL A 3 -68.31 93.20 -25.82
N THR A 4 -68.57 92.39 -26.86
CA THR A 4 -67.79 91.22 -27.36
C THR A 4 -68.16 89.91 -26.66
N ASP A 5 -69.03 89.14 -27.32
CA ASP A 5 -69.10 87.69 -27.15
C ASP A 5 -67.80 87.06 -27.66
N VAL A 6 -67.17 86.25 -26.80
CA VAL A 6 -66.02 85.41 -27.16
C VAL A 6 -66.57 84.12 -27.75
N ASP A 7 -66.58 84.03 -29.08
CA ASP A 7 -66.88 82.78 -29.78
C ASP A 7 -65.75 81.77 -29.56
N LEU A 8 -66.05 80.72 -28.80
CA LEU A 8 -65.24 79.50 -28.70
C LEU A 8 -65.41 78.71 -30.01
N GLY A 9 -64.53 78.99 -30.97
CA GLY A 9 -64.45 78.24 -32.23
C GLY A 9 -64.13 76.76 -31.99
N PHE A 10 -65.14 75.90 -32.16
CA PHE A 10 -64.96 74.45 -32.22
C PHE A 10 -64.25 74.06 -33.51
N VAL A 11 -63.04 73.51 -33.40
CA VAL A 11 -62.29 72.96 -34.53
C VAL A 11 -63.03 71.70 -35.03
N HIS A 12 -63.60 71.77 -36.25
CA HIS A 12 -64.14 70.59 -36.94
C HIS A 12 -63.00 69.67 -37.39
N ILE A 13 -62.61 68.73 -36.52
CA ILE A 13 -61.67 67.67 -36.89
C ILE A 13 -62.39 66.74 -37.87
N ASN A 14 -61.82 66.58 -39.06
CA ASN A 14 -62.34 65.67 -40.08
C ASN A 14 -62.45 64.25 -39.48
N PRO A 15 -63.62 63.59 -39.52
CA PRO A 15 -63.86 62.31 -38.85
C PRO A 15 -62.88 61.22 -39.28
N TYR A 16 -62.36 61.28 -40.51
CA TYR A 16 -61.34 60.34 -40.99
C TYR A 16 -59.98 60.53 -40.30
N VAL A 17 -59.61 61.76 -39.96
CA VAL A 17 -58.34 62.07 -39.26
C VAL A 17 -58.45 61.65 -37.79
N LEU A 18 -59.59 61.89 -37.15
CA LEU A 18 -59.85 61.45 -35.78
C LEU A 18 -59.86 59.92 -35.68
N ALA A 19 -60.50 59.23 -36.63
CA ALA A 19 -60.49 57.77 -36.70
C ALA A 19 -59.07 57.21 -36.94
N ALA A 20 -58.27 57.84 -37.80
CA ALA A 20 -56.89 57.43 -38.04
C ALA A 20 -56.00 57.61 -36.79
N LEU A 21 -56.19 58.69 -36.02
CA LEU A 21 -55.44 58.94 -34.79
C LEU A 21 -55.81 57.95 -33.68
N ILE A 22 -57.10 57.63 -33.53
CA ILE A 22 -57.58 56.62 -32.58
C ILE A 22 -57.08 55.22 -32.98
N ALA A 23 -57.12 54.88 -34.28
CA ALA A 23 -56.59 53.61 -34.78
C ALA A 23 -55.07 53.48 -34.58
N ALA A 24 -54.31 54.57 -34.76
CA ALA A 24 -52.88 54.59 -34.50
C ALA A 24 -52.57 54.42 -33.00
N LEU A 25 -53.29 55.12 -32.12
CA LEU A 25 -53.17 54.96 -30.67
C LEU A 25 -53.56 53.55 -30.20
N ALA A 26 -54.63 52.98 -30.75
CA ALA A 26 -55.06 51.62 -30.46
C ALA A 26 -54.05 50.57 -30.98
N SER A 27 -53.42 50.80 -32.12
CA SER A 27 -52.39 49.90 -32.66
C SER A 27 -51.14 49.90 -31.78
N ILE A 28 -50.72 51.05 -31.26
CA ILE A 28 -49.58 51.17 -30.33
C ILE A 28 -49.88 50.45 -29.00
N THR A 29 -51.09 50.60 -28.46
CA THR A 29 -51.47 49.93 -27.20
C THR A 29 -51.59 48.42 -27.37
N VAL A 30 -52.15 47.94 -28.48
CA VAL A 30 -52.23 46.50 -28.78
C VAL A 30 -50.84 45.91 -29.01
N ASN A 31 -49.98 46.56 -29.80
CA ASN A 31 -48.60 46.08 -30.01
C ASN A 31 -47.77 46.11 -28.71
N GLY A 32 -47.91 47.15 -27.89
CA GLY A 32 -47.25 47.25 -26.58
C GLY A 32 -47.73 46.16 -25.61
N PHE A 33 -49.01 45.81 -25.64
CA PHE A 33 -49.58 44.72 -24.84
C PHE A 33 -49.03 43.35 -25.28
N PHE A 34 -48.93 43.07 -26.57
CA PHE A 34 -48.32 41.83 -27.07
C PHE A 34 -46.84 41.73 -26.71
N ALA A 35 -46.07 42.82 -26.84
CA ALA A 35 -44.67 42.84 -26.43
C ALA A 35 -44.50 42.54 -24.93
N PHE A 36 -45.38 43.10 -24.09
CA PHE A 36 -45.42 42.81 -22.66
C PHE A 36 -45.75 41.35 -22.34
N LEU A 37 -46.74 40.75 -23.02
CA LEU A 37 -47.07 39.33 -22.83
C LEU A 37 -45.92 38.40 -23.23
N ILE A 38 -45.21 38.71 -24.32
CA ILE A 38 -44.04 37.97 -24.76
C ILE A 38 -42.90 38.10 -23.73
N ALA A 39 -42.66 39.31 -23.21
CA ALA A 39 -41.67 39.54 -22.17
C ALA A 39 -42.00 38.79 -20.86
N MET A 40 -43.27 38.80 -20.42
CA MET A 40 -43.77 38.02 -19.29
C MET A 40 -43.56 36.51 -19.48
N ARG A 41 -43.87 35.99 -20.67
CA ARG A 41 -43.67 34.57 -20.99
C ARG A 41 -42.19 34.20 -21.00
N SER A 42 -41.34 35.02 -21.60
CA SER A 42 -39.88 34.83 -21.65
C SER A 42 -39.27 34.87 -20.24
N ALA A 43 -39.66 35.85 -19.41
CA ALA A 43 -39.23 35.94 -18.01
C ALA A 43 -39.64 34.71 -17.20
N ARG A 44 -40.85 34.18 -17.40
CA ARG A 44 -41.33 32.96 -16.74
C ARG A 44 -40.52 31.73 -17.15
N VAL A 45 -40.22 31.58 -18.45
CA VAL A 45 -39.38 30.47 -18.96
C VAL A 45 -37.96 30.56 -18.40
N ASN A 46 -37.34 31.74 -18.42
CA ASN A 46 -36.00 31.93 -17.84
C ASN A 46 -35.98 31.64 -16.33
N PHE A 47 -37.03 32.01 -15.60
CA PHE A 47 -37.14 31.73 -14.17
C PHE A 47 -37.31 30.23 -13.88
N GLN A 48 -38.09 29.52 -14.71
CA GLN A 48 -38.22 28.06 -14.61
C GLN A 48 -36.89 27.37 -14.94
N ASN A 49 -36.21 27.77 -16.01
CA ASN A 49 -34.91 27.22 -16.40
C ASN A 49 -33.83 27.47 -15.32
N ASN A 50 -33.81 28.64 -14.69
CA ASN A 50 -32.88 28.91 -13.60
C ASN A 50 -33.15 28.03 -12.37
N ARG A 51 -34.42 27.75 -12.04
CA ARG A 51 -34.76 26.84 -10.94
C ARG A 51 -34.34 25.40 -11.23
N THR A 52 -34.57 24.91 -12.44
CA THR A 52 -34.12 23.57 -12.84
C THR A 52 -32.60 23.48 -12.81
N LEU A 53 -31.88 24.47 -13.36
CA LEU A 53 -30.42 24.51 -13.29
C LEU A 53 -29.89 24.52 -11.85
N GLN A 54 -30.53 25.25 -10.94
CA GLN A 54 -30.13 25.24 -9.53
C GLN A 54 -30.30 23.86 -8.89
N ASN A 55 -31.43 23.19 -9.14
CA ASN A 55 -31.68 21.84 -8.64
C ASN A 55 -30.67 20.84 -9.20
N ASP A 56 -30.39 20.89 -10.51
CA ASP A 56 -29.44 20.00 -11.17
C ASP A 56 -28.02 20.21 -10.60
N ILE A 57 -27.61 21.46 -10.38
CA ILE A 57 -26.32 21.79 -9.76
C ILE A 57 -26.23 21.25 -8.33
N GLU A 58 -27.31 21.36 -7.55
CA GLU A 58 -27.36 20.87 -6.17
C GLU A 58 -27.30 19.33 -6.13
N GLU A 59 -28.00 18.66 -7.03
CA GLU A 59 -27.96 17.21 -7.20
C GLU A 59 -26.56 16.73 -7.61
N ILE A 60 -25.91 17.39 -8.58
CA ILE A 60 -24.53 17.10 -8.99
C ILE A 60 -23.57 17.28 -7.81
N ARG A 61 -23.68 18.36 -7.03
CA ARG A 61 -22.82 18.58 -5.85
C ARG A 61 -23.00 17.47 -4.83
N LYS A 62 -24.24 17.06 -4.56
CA LYS A 62 -24.52 16.00 -3.59
C LYS A 62 -23.97 14.65 -4.06
N ASN A 63 -24.13 14.33 -5.33
CA ASN A 63 -23.60 13.09 -5.91
C ASN A 63 -22.07 13.06 -5.84
N ASN A 64 -21.39 14.14 -6.24
CA ASN A 64 -19.94 14.24 -6.14
C ASN A 64 -19.43 14.15 -4.70
N PHE A 65 -20.14 14.77 -3.75
CA PHE A 65 -19.78 14.68 -2.34
C PHE A 65 -19.88 13.23 -1.82
N ASN A 66 -20.98 12.54 -2.13
CA ASN A 66 -21.17 11.15 -1.74
C ASN A 66 -20.13 10.22 -2.37
N GLU A 67 -19.76 10.45 -3.63
CA GLU A 67 -18.71 9.69 -4.31
C GLU A 67 -17.34 9.91 -3.66
N LEU A 68 -16.99 11.16 -3.33
CA LEU A 68 -15.74 11.47 -2.64
C LEU A 68 -15.68 10.84 -1.24
N GLU A 69 -16.78 10.87 -0.49
CA GLU A 69 -16.86 10.26 0.83
C GLU A 69 -16.70 8.73 0.76
N LYS A 70 -17.29 8.11 -0.26
CA LYS A 70 -17.11 6.68 -0.54
C LYS A 70 -15.65 6.35 -0.89
N ILE A 71 -15.03 7.11 -1.80
CA ILE A 71 -13.62 6.93 -2.18
C ILE A 71 -12.72 7.06 -0.95
N ARG A 72 -12.96 8.06 -0.10
CA ARG A 72 -12.21 8.24 1.15
C ARG A 72 -12.38 7.05 2.08
N SER A 73 -13.62 6.60 2.29
CA SER A 73 -13.90 5.43 3.15
C SER A 73 -13.21 4.16 2.65
N ASP A 74 -13.25 3.92 1.35
CA ASP A 74 -12.62 2.74 0.75
C ASP A 74 -11.09 2.84 0.81
N HIS A 75 -10.51 4.02 0.61
CA HIS A 75 -9.08 4.25 0.79
C HIS A 75 -8.63 4.05 2.25
N GLU A 76 -9.38 4.52 3.24
CA GLU A 76 -9.07 4.30 4.66
C GLU A 76 -9.05 2.80 5.00
N LYS A 77 -9.99 2.01 4.45
CA LYS A 77 -10.00 0.54 4.61
C LYS A 77 -8.81 -0.13 3.92
N GLU A 78 -8.45 0.31 2.73
CA GLU A 78 -7.30 -0.21 1.98
C GLU A 78 -5.99 0.06 2.73
N VAL A 79 -5.80 1.29 3.21
CA VAL A 79 -4.65 1.69 4.03
C VAL A 79 -4.57 0.87 5.31
N ALA A 80 -5.69 0.66 6.01
CA ALA A 80 -5.74 -0.18 7.20
C ALA A 80 -5.36 -1.65 6.88
N THR A 81 -5.84 -2.17 5.75
CA THR A 81 -5.54 -3.53 5.30
C THR A 81 -4.05 -3.68 4.96
N LEU A 82 -3.48 -2.76 4.18
CA LEU A 82 -2.06 -2.76 3.82
C LEU A 82 -1.17 -2.63 5.05
N LYS A 83 -1.54 -1.77 6.00
CA LYS A 83 -0.82 -1.62 7.28
C LYS A 83 -0.81 -2.92 8.08
N SER A 84 -1.96 -3.61 8.17
CA SER A 84 -2.06 -4.92 8.84
C SER A 84 -1.19 -5.98 8.15
N GLN A 85 -1.23 -6.04 6.81
CA GLN A 85 -0.39 -6.97 6.04
C GLN A 85 1.10 -6.70 6.23
N LEU A 86 1.50 -5.42 6.28
CA LEU A 86 2.88 -5.02 6.53
C LEU A 86 3.34 -5.49 7.91
N GLN A 87 2.53 -5.24 8.96
CA GLN A 87 2.83 -5.70 10.33
C GLN A 87 2.96 -7.23 10.42
N ILE A 88 2.10 -7.98 9.73
CA ILE A 88 2.21 -9.45 9.66
C ILE A 88 3.52 -9.88 8.98
N LYS A 89 3.90 -9.24 7.87
CA LYS A 89 5.14 -9.56 7.15
C LYS A 89 6.37 -9.23 8.00
N GLU A 90 6.39 -8.07 8.65
CA GLU A 90 7.47 -7.68 9.56
C GLU A 90 7.61 -8.65 10.72
N ALA A 91 6.50 -9.00 11.39
CA ALA A 91 6.51 -9.99 12.48
C ALA A 91 7.04 -11.35 12.02
N LYS A 92 6.64 -11.81 10.83
CA LYS A 92 7.13 -13.07 10.24
C LYS A 92 8.62 -13.03 9.93
N GLU A 93 9.14 -11.93 9.38
CA GLU A 93 10.57 -11.81 9.10
C GLU A 93 11.39 -11.70 10.40
N ILE A 94 10.92 -10.97 11.41
CA ILE A 94 11.57 -10.91 12.73
C ILE A 94 11.67 -12.31 13.35
N ASP A 95 10.57 -13.07 13.38
CA ASP A 95 10.56 -14.44 13.93
C ASP A 95 11.48 -15.37 13.13
N LYS A 96 11.44 -15.29 11.79
CA LYS A 96 12.33 -16.07 10.91
C LYS A 96 13.81 -15.74 11.14
N HIS A 97 14.16 -14.47 11.32
CA HIS A 97 15.52 -14.05 11.65
C HIS A 97 15.95 -14.57 13.01
N ALA A 98 15.11 -14.45 14.04
CA ALA A 98 15.38 -14.98 15.37
C ALA A 98 15.59 -16.50 15.36
N ARG A 99 14.74 -17.26 14.65
CA ARG A 99 14.89 -18.71 14.50
C ARG A 99 16.19 -19.10 13.80
N ARG A 100 16.54 -18.40 12.71
CA ARG A 100 17.80 -18.64 11.98
C ARG A 100 19.02 -18.32 12.85
N GLN A 101 18.94 -17.28 13.67
CA GLN A 101 20.03 -16.89 14.56
C GLN A 101 20.22 -17.92 15.68
N ASN A 102 19.14 -18.33 16.35
CA ASN A 102 19.15 -19.38 17.36
C ASN A 102 19.67 -20.71 16.80
N GLU A 103 19.28 -21.08 15.58
CA GLU A 103 19.77 -22.30 14.93
C GLU A 103 21.28 -22.22 14.64
N ARG A 104 21.78 -21.06 14.19
CA ARG A 104 23.22 -20.84 13.98
C ARG A 104 24.00 -20.89 15.28
N GLU A 105 23.47 -20.35 16.37
CA GLU A 105 24.10 -20.39 17.69
C GLU A 105 24.20 -21.82 18.22
N ARG A 106 23.12 -22.62 18.11
CA ARG A 106 23.15 -24.04 18.46
C ARG A 106 24.18 -24.80 17.63
N GLN A 107 24.20 -24.59 16.31
CA GLN A 107 25.20 -25.21 15.45
C GLN A 107 26.64 -24.80 15.80
N ARG A 108 26.85 -23.56 16.25
CA ARG A 108 28.17 -23.09 16.72
C ARG A 108 28.57 -23.79 18.02
N ALA A 109 27.67 -23.87 18.99
CA ALA A 109 27.92 -24.57 20.25
C ALA A 109 28.26 -26.05 20.02
N ASP A 110 27.45 -26.75 19.23
CA ASP A 110 27.68 -28.14 18.82
C ASP A 110 29.06 -28.37 18.17
N ARG A 111 29.52 -27.41 17.38
CA ARG A 111 30.84 -27.49 16.71
C ARG A 111 31.97 -27.25 17.68
N LEU A 112 31.84 -26.26 18.56
CA LEU A 112 32.83 -25.98 19.59
C LEU A 112 33.00 -27.20 20.49
N GLU A 113 31.91 -27.82 20.91
CA GLU A 113 31.95 -29.06 21.70
C GLU A 113 32.68 -30.20 20.95
N LEU A 114 32.37 -30.39 19.66
CA LEU A 114 33.08 -31.39 18.84
C LEU A 114 34.58 -31.09 18.71
N ILE A 115 34.95 -29.83 18.54
CA ILE A 115 36.36 -29.39 18.47
C ILE A 115 37.06 -29.66 19.81
N GLU A 116 36.41 -29.38 20.94
CA GLU A 116 36.96 -29.67 22.27
C GLU A 116 37.17 -31.17 22.48
N ARG A 117 36.19 -32.00 22.09
CA ARG A 117 36.32 -33.48 22.13
C ARG A 117 37.48 -33.97 21.26
N LEU A 118 37.65 -33.40 20.06
CA LEU A 118 38.78 -33.71 19.18
C LEU A 118 40.12 -33.32 19.79
N ARG A 119 40.22 -32.13 20.40
CA ARG A 119 41.43 -31.67 21.11
C ARG A 119 41.77 -32.62 22.25
N ALA A 120 40.80 -33.01 23.06
CA ALA A 120 41.01 -33.96 24.16
C ALA A 120 41.55 -35.31 23.65
N LYS A 121 40.99 -35.84 22.55
CA LYS A 121 41.47 -37.09 21.95
C LYS A 121 42.87 -36.98 21.33
N LEU A 122 43.23 -35.83 20.76
CA LEU A 122 44.60 -35.61 20.27
C LEU A 122 45.62 -35.61 21.42
N VAL A 123 45.28 -35.01 22.56
CA VAL A 123 46.13 -35.01 23.75
C VAL A 123 46.34 -36.42 24.29
N THR A 124 45.32 -37.29 24.26
CA THR A 124 45.48 -38.69 24.71
C THR A 124 46.25 -39.57 23.71
N LEU A 125 46.26 -39.18 22.43
CA LEU A 125 46.88 -39.93 21.34
C LEU A 125 48.39 -39.69 21.25
N GLU A 126 48.85 -38.47 21.55
CA GLU A 126 50.26 -38.11 21.58
C GLU A 126 51.15 -39.06 22.43
N PRO A 127 50.82 -39.39 23.69
CA PRO A 127 51.64 -40.29 24.50
C PRO A 127 51.66 -41.73 23.96
N GLU A 128 50.58 -42.22 23.36
CA GLU A 128 50.56 -43.56 22.74
C GLU A 128 51.42 -43.60 21.47
N PHE A 129 51.44 -42.51 20.67
CA PHE A 129 52.39 -42.38 19.56
C PHE A 129 53.84 -42.34 20.04
N ARG A 130 54.13 -41.61 21.13
CA ARG A 130 55.49 -41.58 21.70
C ARG A 130 55.91 -42.97 22.21
N ARG A 131 54.99 -43.74 22.81
CA ARG A 131 55.25 -45.15 23.18
C ARG A 131 55.53 -46.03 21.98
N ALA A 132 54.75 -45.89 20.90
CA ALA A 132 54.98 -46.62 19.66
C ALA A 132 56.35 -46.30 19.04
N LEU A 133 56.75 -45.02 19.03
CA LEU A 133 58.07 -44.60 18.56
C LEU A 133 59.22 -45.06 19.47
N GLY A 134 58.94 -45.33 20.75
CA GLY A 134 59.89 -45.83 21.73
C GLY A 134 60.06 -47.35 21.73
N LEU A 135 59.33 -48.09 20.88
CA LEU A 135 59.47 -49.54 20.77
C LEU A 135 60.86 -49.89 20.19
N THR A 136 61.62 -50.66 20.95
CA THR A 136 62.94 -51.18 20.54
C THR A 136 62.82 -52.61 20.00
N PRO A 137 63.81 -53.14 19.26
CA PRO A 137 63.82 -54.54 18.83
C PRO A 137 63.78 -55.58 19.96
N GLN A 138 64.03 -55.16 21.22
CA GLN A 138 63.91 -56.01 22.41
C GLN A 138 62.49 -56.03 23.01
N ALA A 139 61.55 -55.24 22.48
CA ALA A 139 60.17 -55.24 22.94
C ALA A 139 59.51 -56.60 22.67
N THR A 140 58.70 -57.06 23.62
CA THR A 140 57.96 -58.31 23.48
C THR A 140 56.81 -58.17 22.48
N ASP A 141 56.39 -59.28 21.87
CA ASP A 141 55.24 -59.29 20.95
C ASP A 141 53.97 -58.75 21.62
N ASP A 142 53.76 -59.06 22.91
CA ASP A 142 52.62 -58.57 23.68
C ASP A 142 52.65 -57.04 23.87
N GLU A 143 53.83 -56.45 24.12
CA GLU A 143 53.99 -54.99 24.23
C GLU A 143 53.74 -54.29 22.90
N VAL A 144 54.23 -54.85 21.79
CA VAL A 144 54.01 -54.31 20.45
C VAL A 144 52.51 -54.36 20.10
N ILE A 145 51.84 -55.47 20.40
CA ILE A 145 50.41 -55.66 20.14
C ILE A 145 49.55 -54.71 20.99
N ASP A 146 49.83 -54.54 22.29
CA ASP A 146 49.09 -53.62 23.16
C ASP A 146 49.21 -52.16 22.67
N VAL A 147 50.44 -51.72 22.34
CA VAL A 147 50.67 -50.36 21.83
C VAL A 147 49.97 -50.16 20.48
N ALA A 148 50.03 -51.15 19.58
CA ALA A 148 49.33 -51.09 18.30
C ALA A 148 47.81 -50.98 18.51
N HIS A 149 47.21 -51.81 19.36
CA HIS A 149 45.77 -51.78 19.66
C HIS A 149 45.34 -50.42 20.22
N ARG A 150 46.11 -49.82 21.12
CA ARG A 150 45.81 -48.50 21.70
C ARG A 150 45.88 -47.38 20.66
N VAL A 151 46.93 -47.35 19.84
CA VAL A 151 47.11 -46.34 18.79
C VAL A 151 45.99 -46.46 17.74
N PHE A 152 45.71 -47.67 17.24
CA PHE A 152 44.65 -47.89 16.26
C PHE A 152 43.25 -47.61 16.82
N GLY A 153 42.98 -48.00 18.06
CA GLY A 153 41.72 -47.70 18.74
C GLY A 153 41.46 -46.20 18.86
N GLN A 154 42.44 -45.45 19.37
CA GLN A 154 42.31 -43.99 19.49
C GLN A 154 42.26 -43.27 18.14
N TYR A 155 42.98 -43.76 17.13
CA TYR A 155 42.90 -43.23 15.77
C TYR A 155 41.53 -43.46 15.13
N SER A 156 40.91 -44.62 15.36
CA SER A 156 39.55 -44.92 14.89
C SER A 156 38.52 -43.98 15.50
N ASP A 157 38.58 -43.76 16.82
CA ASP A 157 37.73 -42.79 17.53
C ASP A 157 37.90 -41.37 16.95
N LEU A 158 39.14 -40.95 16.71
CA LEU A 158 39.45 -39.64 16.14
C LEU A 158 38.88 -39.51 14.72
N ARG A 159 39.01 -40.56 13.90
CA ARG A 159 38.45 -40.61 12.54
C ARG A 159 36.94 -40.48 12.55
N GLU A 160 36.26 -41.12 13.49
CA GLU A 160 34.80 -41.01 13.63
C GLU A 160 34.37 -39.59 14.00
N LEU A 161 35.04 -38.97 14.98
CA LEU A 161 34.77 -37.59 15.41
C LEU A 161 35.05 -36.58 14.28
N MET A 162 36.14 -36.75 13.53
CA MET A 162 36.45 -35.95 12.34
C MET A 162 35.40 -36.14 11.23
N GLY A 163 34.88 -37.36 11.07
CA GLY A 163 33.76 -37.65 10.17
C GLY A 163 32.50 -36.89 10.55
N LYS A 164 32.13 -36.89 11.84
CA LYS A 164 31.01 -36.14 12.40
C LYS A 164 31.18 -34.62 12.20
N LEU A 165 32.38 -34.09 12.47
CA LEU A 165 32.70 -32.67 12.26
C LEU A 165 32.55 -32.29 10.78
N ARG A 166 33.12 -33.08 9.86
CA ARG A 166 33.02 -32.87 8.41
C ARG A 166 31.57 -32.90 7.92
N GLY A 167 30.77 -33.84 8.42
CA GLY A 167 29.32 -33.92 8.14
C GLY A 167 28.58 -32.65 8.55
N LYS A 168 28.84 -32.14 9.77
CA LYS A 168 28.25 -30.89 10.26
C LYS A 168 28.73 -29.63 9.52
N ILE A 169 29.97 -29.60 9.02
CA ILE A 169 30.47 -28.51 8.16
C ILE A 169 29.74 -28.51 6.82
N ARG A 170 29.64 -29.68 6.17
CA ARG A 170 28.98 -29.84 4.87
C ARG A 170 27.50 -29.43 4.92
N ALA A 171 26.75 -29.90 5.92
CA ALA A 171 25.32 -29.58 6.08
C ALA A 171 25.05 -28.06 6.20
N SER A 172 25.95 -27.31 6.84
CA SER A 172 25.82 -25.85 6.93
C SER A 172 26.20 -25.08 5.67
N HIS A 173 27.04 -25.69 4.82
CA HIS A 173 27.55 -25.05 3.61
C HIS A 173 26.46 -25.04 2.53
N TYR A 174 25.67 -26.11 2.41
CA TYR A 174 24.55 -26.16 1.47
C TYR A 174 23.35 -25.29 1.90
N ARG A 175 23.10 -25.10 3.19
CA ARG A 175 22.05 -24.18 3.68
C ARG A 175 22.31 -22.70 3.39
N LYS A 176 23.55 -22.33 3.03
CA LYS A 176 23.91 -20.96 2.62
C LYS A 176 23.77 -20.72 1.11
N VAL A 177 23.45 -21.74 0.31
CA VAL A 177 23.36 -21.65 -1.16
C VAL A 177 21.91 -21.59 -1.67
N ASP A 178 20.91 -21.52 -0.79
CA ASP A 178 19.56 -21.10 -1.17
C ASP A 178 19.49 -19.56 -1.12
N VAL A 179 20.03 -18.91 -2.16
CA VAL A 179 19.76 -17.51 -2.52
C VAL A 179 18.66 -17.51 -3.56
#